data_AF-A0A0F8X6R1-F1
#
_entry.id   AF-A0A0F8X6R1-F1
#
_cell.length_a   1.000
_cell.length_b   1.000
_cell.length_c   1.000
_cell.angle_alpha   90.00
_cell.angle_beta   90.00
_cell.angle_gamma   90.00
#
_symmetry.space_group_name_H-M   'P 1'
#
loop_
_entity.id
_entity.type
_entity.pdbx_description
1 polymer ?
#
loop_
_entity_poly.entity_id
_entity_poly.type
_entity_poly.pdbx_seq_one_letter_code
_entity_poly.pdbx_strand_id
1 'polypeptide(L)' 'MTLIEFTAVMESKLSENESKDGWTKAWFSYLLDRVREELKELEKAVNEDCPPQEIAREAADVANFCYMVADVAERGGGK' A
#
# COMPACT_ATOMS: atom_id res chain seq x y z
N MET A 1 14.68 -6.23 -9.79
CA MET A 1 14.35 -5.34 -8.67
C MET A 1 14.87 -5.96 -7.38
N THR A 2 15.58 -5.20 -6.57
CA THR A 2 16.01 -5.54 -5.21
C THR A 2 15.00 -5.02 -4.18
N LEU A 3 15.12 -5.44 -2.92
CA LEU A 3 14.28 -4.90 -1.84
C LEU A 3 14.46 -3.38 -1.70
N ILE A 4 15.69 -2.86 -1.83
CA ILE A 4 15.99 -1.43 -1.73
C ILE A 4 15.32 -0.65 -2.86
N GLU A 5 15.38 -1.18 -4.08
CA GLU A 5 14.69 -0.57 -5.24
C GLU A 5 13.16 -0.59 -5.05
N PHE A 6 12.62 -1.67 -4.48
CA PHE A 6 11.19 -1.76 -4.19
C PHE A 6 10.76 -0.79 -3.08
N THR A 7 11.54 -0.64 -2.01
CA THR A 7 11.24 0.32 -0.95
C THR A 7 11.25 1.75 -1.46
N ALA A 8 12.09 2.09 -2.45
CA ALA A 8 12.04 3.40 -3.09
C ALA A 8 10.72 3.64 -3.86
N VAL A 9 10.16 2.59 -4.49
CA VAL A 9 8.83 2.66 -5.11
C VAL A 9 7.75 2.87 -4.04
N MET A 10 7.83 2.14 -2.92
CA MET A 10 6.94 2.31 -1.77
C MET A 10 6.96 3.75 -1.22
N GLU A 11 8.14 4.31 -0.99
CA GLU A 11 8.32 5.70 -0.53
C GLU A 11 7.73 6.72 -1.51
N SER A 12 7.99 6.56 -2.81
CA SER A 12 7.39 7.41 -3.86
C SER A 12 5.87 7.41 -3.75
N LYS A 13 5.25 6.23 -3.68
CA LYS A 13 3.79 6.06 -3.60
C LYS A 13 3.19 6.62 -2.30
N LEU A 14 3.88 6.47 -1.16
CA LEU A 14 3.47 7.09 0.10
C LEU A 14 3.47 8.62 0.00
N SER A 15 4.52 9.20 -0.60
CA SER A 15 4.64 10.66 -0.78
C SER A 15 3.56 11.24 -1.70
N GLU A 16 3.17 10.52 -2.75
CA GLU A 16 2.06 10.90 -3.65
C GLU A 16 0.73 11.03 -2.88
N ASN A 17 0.56 10.27 -1.80
CA ASN A 17 -0.67 10.19 -0.99
C ASN A 17 -0.58 10.98 0.34
N GLU A 18 0.51 11.69 0.60
CA GLU A 18 0.76 12.43 1.85
C GLU A 18 -0.29 13.53 2.14
N SER A 19 -1.01 13.98 1.11
CA SER A 19 -2.12 14.94 1.23
C SER A 19 -3.39 14.36 1.85
N LYS A 20 -3.50 13.04 2.01
CA LYS A 20 -4.65 12.37 2.64
C LYS A 20 -4.35 12.20 4.13
N ASP A 21 -5.27 12.67 4.98
CA ASP A 21 -5.18 12.63 6.45
C ASP A 21 -4.45 11.38 6.97
N GLY A 22 -3.41 11.58 7.78
CA GLY A 22 -2.48 10.53 8.16
C GLY A 22 -3.15 9.27 8.73
N TRP A 23 -2.63 8.10 8.34
CA TRP A 23 -3.20 6.77 8.64
C TRP A 23 -3.12 6.36 10.12
N THR A 24 -2.35 7.07 10.96
CA THR A 24 -2.12 6.72 12.37
C THR A 24 -3.38 6.67 13.24
N LYS A 25 -4.49 7.26 12.79
CA LYS A 25 -5.80 7.24 13.46
C LYS A 25 -6.87 6.45 12.68
N ALA A 26 -6.49 5.78 11.60
CA ALA A 26 -7.42 5.03 10.79
C ALA A 26 -7.94 3.77 11.51
N TRP A 27 -9.13 3.33 11.12
CA TRP A 27 -9.76 2.12 11.65
C TRP A 27 -9.20 0.85 10.98
N PHE A 28 -9.17 -0.26 11.73
CA PHE A 28 -9.04 -1.65 11.25
C PHE A 28 -9.68 -1.89 9.89
N SER A 29 -11.00 -1.70 9.88
CA SER A 29 -11.83 -1.93 8.72
C SER A 29 -11.38 -1.13 7.51
N TYR A 30 -11.13 0.17 7.69
CA TYR A 30 -10.71 1.06 6.61
C TYR A 30 -9.38 0.61 5.98
N LEU A 31 -8.35 0.34 6.79
CA LEU A 31 -7.06 -0.08 6.26
C LEU A 31 -7.13 -1.45 5.57
N LEU A 32 -7.90 -2.39 6.11
CA LEU A 32 -8.11 -3.69 5.49
C LEU A 32 -8.92 -3.60 4.18
N ASP A 33 -9.89 -2.69 4.11
CA ASP A 33 -10.62 -2.43 2.87
C ASP A 33 -9.67 -1.84 1.82
N ARG A 34 -8.78 -0.92 2.20
CA ARG A 34 -7.72 -0.43 1.30
C ARG A 34 -6.77 -1.53 0.84
N VAL A 35 -6.28 -2.40 1.73
CA VAL A 35 -5.46 -3.56 1.33
C VAL A 35 -6.17 -4.40 0.26
N ARG A 36 -7.47 -4.65 0.42
CA ARG A 36 -8.26 -5.41 -0.56
C ARG A 36 -8.46 -4.67 -1.88
N GLU A 37 -8.59 -3.35 -1.84
CA GLU A 37 -8.70 -2.51 -3.04
C GLU A 37 -7.40 -2.55 -3.84
N GLU A 38 -6.26 -2.27 -3.21
CA GLU A 38 -4.95 -2.32 -3.88
C GLU A 38 -4.61 -3.72 -4.39
N LEU A 39 -5.01 -4.76 -3.66
CA LEU A 39 -4.81 -6.13 -4.12
C LEU A 39 -5.58 -6.41 -5.42
N LYS A 40 -6.79 -5.87 -5.56
CA LYS A 40 -7.55 -5.98 -6.82
C LYS A 40 -6.89 -5.20 -7.96
N GLU A 41 -6.29 -4.04 -7.67
CA GLU A 41 -5.54 -3.26 -8.66
C GLU A 41 -4.29 -4.02 -9.13
N LEU A 42 -3.56 -4.64 -8.21
CA LEU A 42 -2.44 -5.53 -8.53
C LEU A 42 -2.88 -6.75 -9.34
N GLU A 43 -3.93 -7.46 -8.90
CA GLU A 43 -4.49 -8.61 -9.63
C GLU A 43 -4.88 -8.20 -11.06
N LYS A 44 -5.51 -7.04 -11.23
CA LYS A 44 -5.86 -6.50 -12.54
C LYS A 44 -4.62 -6.23 -13.39
N ALA A 45 -3.61 -5.53 -12.85
CA ALA A 45 -2.39 -5.20 -13.57
C ALA A 45 -1.63 -6.46 -14.06
N VAL A 46 -1.60 -7.51 -13.24
CA VAL A 46 -1.02 -8.80 -13.62
C VAL A 46 -1.85 -9.51 -14.69
N ASN A 47 -3.18 -9.56 -14.54
CA ASN A 47 -4.06 -10.25 -15.48
C ASN A 47 -4.17 -9.55 -16.85
N GLU A 48 -4.00 -8.24 -16.88
CA GLU A 48 -3.99 -7.43 -18.12
C GLU A 48 -2.59 -7.33 -18.75
N ASP A 49 -1.59 -8.05 -18.22
CA ASP A 49 -0.18 -8.05 -18.69
C ASP A 49 0.39 -6.62 -18.79
N CYS A 50 0.10 -5.79 -17.79
CA CYS A 50 0.59 -4.43 -17.71
C CYS A 50 2.14 -4.38 -17.62
N PRO A 51 2.77 -3.24 -17.97
CA PRO A 51 4.21 -3.10 -17.86
C PRO A 51 4.73 -3.43 -16.45
N PRO A 52 5.93 -4.04 -16.31
CA PRO A 52 6.48 -4.43 -15.01
C PRO A 52 6.54 -3.30 -13.98
N GLN A 53 6.70 -2.06 -14.42
CA GLN A 53 6.71 -0.87 -13.58
C GLN A 53 5.34 -0.60 -12.94
N GLU A 54 4.25 -0.85 -13.66
CA GLU A 54 2.90 -0.67 -13.15
C GLU A 54 2.58 -1.76 -12.12
N ILE A 55 2.89 -3.01 -12.44
CA ILE A 55 2.75 -4.14 -11.51
C ILE A 55 3.52 -3.87 -10.22
N ALA A 56 4.75 -3.33 -10.33
CA ALA A 56 5.54 -2.97 -9.16
C ALA A 56 4.94 -1.81 -8.34
N ARG A 57 4.28 -0.83 -9.00
CA ARG A 57 3.60 0.27 -8.32
C ARG A 57 2.36 -0.21 -7.54
N GLU A 58 1.57 -1.10 -8.13
CA GLU A 58 0.41 -1.69 -7.44
C GLU A 58 0.83 -2.61 -6.29
N ALA A 59 1.90 -3.39 -6.47
CA ALA A 59 2.47 -4.19 -5.40
C ALA A 59 2.99 -3.32 -4.23
N ALA A 60 3.57 -2.16 -4.55
CA ALA A 60 4.02 -1.20 -3.55
C ALA A 60 2.85 -0.60 -2.74
N ASP A 61 1.71 -0.35 -3.37
CA ASP A 61 0.50 0.12 -2.65
C ASP A 61 -0.05 -0.93 -1.68
N VAL A 62 -0.13 -2.20 -2.11
CA VAL A 62 -0.51 -3.31 -1.19
C VAL A 62 0.44 -3.35 0.00
N ALA A 63 1.76 -3.28 -0.24
CA ALA A 63 2.77 -3.30 0.80
C ALA A 63 2.66 -2.08 1.73
N ASN A 64 2.39 -0.88 1.19
CA ASN A 64 2.22 0.34 1.95
C ASN A 64 1.01 0.25 2.90
N PHE A 65 -0.15 -0.22 2.44
CA PHE A 65 -1.29 -0.39 3.35
C PHE A 65 -1.05 -1.50 4.38
N CYS A 66 -0.36 -2.59 4.03
CA CYS A 66 0.07 -3.59 5.02
C CYS A 66 0.99 -2.97 6.08
N TYR A 67 1.93 -2.10 5.67
CA TYR A 67 2.78 -1.34 6.58
C TYR A 67 1.95 -0.42 7.49
N MET A 68 0.96 0.30 6.95
CA MET A 68 0.06 1.14 7.77
C MET A 68 -0.73 0.33 8.80
N VAL A 69 -1.21 -0.87 8.45
CA VAL A 69 -1.87 -1.78 9.40
C VAL A 69 -0.92 -2.17 10.53
N ALA A 70 0.32 -2.53 10.20
CA ALA A 70 1.33 -2.88 11.19
C ALA A 70 1.65 -1.70 12.12
N ASP A 71 1.87 -0.51 11.57
CA ASP A 71 2.16 0.71 12.33
C ASP A 71 1.01 1.08 13.29
N VAL A 72 -0.24 1.00 12.84
CA VAL A 72 -1.40 1.25 13.72
C VAL A 72 -1.52 0.21 14.82
N ALA A 73 -1.28 -1.08 14.51
CA ALA A 73 -1.32 -2.15 15.50
C ALA A 73 -0.25 -1.98 16.58
N GLU A 74 0.98 -1.62 16.20
CA GLU A 74 2.08 -1.35 17.15
C GLU A 74 1.80 -0.16 18.05
N ARG A 75 1.07 0.85 17.55
CA ARG A 75 0.66 2.04 18.33
C ARG A 75 -0.51 1.78 19.28
N GLY A 76 -1.10 0.58 19.28
CA GLY A 76 -2.31 0.27 20.04
C GLY A 76 -3.57 0.98 19.53
N GLY A 77 -3.52 1.44 18.27
CA GLY A 77 -4.66 2.02 17.56
C GLY A 77 -5.58 0.93 16.97
N GLY A 78 -6.73 1.36 16.45
CA GLY A 78 -7.71 0.49 15.82
C GLY A 78 -8.69 -0.14 16.82
N LYS A 79 -9.78 0.57 17.08
CA LYS A 79 -11.06 -0.12 17.33
C LYS A 79 -11.69 -0.48 15.98
#